data_AF-A0A6J0YAG8-F1
#
_entry.id   AF-A0A6J0YAG8-F1
#
_cell.length_a   1.000
_cell.length_b   1.000
_cell.length_c   1.000
_cell.angle_alpha   90.00
_cell.angle_beta   90.00
_cell.angle_gamma   90.00
#
_symmetry.space_group_name_H-M   'P 1'
#
loop_
_entity.id
_entity.type
_entity.pdbx_description
1 polymer ?
#
loop_
_entity_poly.entity_id
_entity_poly.type
_entity_poly.pdbx_seq_one_letter_code
_entity_poly.pdbx_strand_id
1 'polypeptide(L)'
;MQFLKEETLAYLNIVSPFELTMGSQKKVQRRMAQASSNTELDFGGATGSDIDQEEVVDERAVQDVESLSSLIQEILDFDQAQQIKCFNSKLFLCNICFCEKLGSECMYFLECRHVYCKACLKDYFEIQIRDGQVQCLNCPEPKCPSVATPGQVKELVEAELFARYDRLLLQSTLDLMADVVYCPRPSCQLPVMQEPGSTMGICSSCNFAFCSLCRLTYHGVSPCKVTAEKLIDLRNEYLQADEANKRFLEQRYGKRVIQKALEEMESKEWLEKNSKSCPCCGTPIEKLDGCNKMTCTGCMQYFCWICMGSLSRANPYKHFTDPASPCFNRLFHAVDVNGDIWEDEIED
;
A
#
# COMPACT_ATOMS: atom_id res chain seq x y z
N MET A 1 -7.14 1.69 16.00
CA MET A 1 -6.16 1.42 17.07
C MET A 1 -6.79 1.76 18.41
N GLN A 2 -7.37 0.78 19.09
CA GLN A 2 -8.22 0.97 20.28
C GLN A 2 -7.59 0.25 21.49
N PHE A 3 -6.27 0.41 21.64
CA PHE A 3 -5.43 -0.45 22.48
C PHE A 3 -4.64 0.33 23.55
N LEU A 4 -5.24 1.36 24.12
CA LEU A 4 -4.76 2.00 25.35
C LEU A 4 -5.99 2.42 26.17
N LYS A 5 -6.76 1.42 26.61
CA LYS A 5 -7.93 1.61 27.46
C LYS A 5 -7.51 1.50 28.92
N GLU A 6 -7.83 2.55 29.68
CA GLU A 6 -8.01 2.59 31.14
C GLU A 6 -6.76 2.41 32.02
N GLU A 7 -5.89 1.42 31.76
CA GLU A 7 -4.73 1.15 32.65
C GLU A 7 -3.66 2.25 32.60
N THR A 8 -3.44 2.87 31.44
CA THR A 8 -2.47 3.97 31.30
C THR A 8 -2.98 5.28 31.90
N LEU A 9 -4.29 5.52 31.88
CA LEU A 9 -4.92 6.69 32.48
C LEU A 9 -4.86 6.62 34.01
N ALA A 10 -5.07 5.42 34.57
CA ALA A 10 -4.92 5.15 36.00
C ALA A 10 -3.46 5.28 36.47
N TYR A 11 -2.48 4.78 35.69
CA TYR A 11 -1.05 4.87 36.03
C TYR A 11 -0.52 6.32 36.03
N LEU A 12 -1.03 7.16 35.13
CA LEU A 12 -0.61 8.56 35.00
C LEU A 12 -1.37 9.52 35.93
N ASN A 13 -2.34 9.02 36.70
CA ASN A 13 -3.20 9.80 37.59
C ASN A 13 -3.86 11.01 36.90
N ILE A 14 -4.20 10.86 35.61
CA ILE A 14 -4.88 11.88 34.83
C ILE A 14 -6.37 11.63 34.99
N VAL A 15 -7.01 12.37 35.88
CA VAL A 15 -8.46 12.38 36.01
C VAL A 15 -9.03 13.08 34.78
N SER A 16 -9.87 12.36 34.01
CA SER A 16 -10.63 12.96 32.92
C SER A 16 -11.45 14.13 33.48
N PRO A 17 -11.46 15.33 32.86
CA PRO A 17 -12.21 16.49 33.36
C PRO A 17 -13.73 16.28 33.46
N PHE A 18 -14.24 15.13 33.01
CA PHE A 18 -15.65 14.78 32.91
C PHE A 18 -16.11 13.71 33.91
N GLU A 19 -15.27 13.24 34.84
CA GLU A 19 -15.69 12.31 35.89
C GLU A 19 -16.18 13.04 37.15
N LEU A 20 -17.50 13.11 37.31
CA LEU A 20 -18.13 13.46 38.59
C LEU A 20 -18.38 12.15 39.36
N THR A 21 -17.67 11.97 40.48
CA THR A 21 -17.82 10.81 41.36
C THR A 21 -18.99 11.01 42.33
N MET A 22 -19.94 10.07 42.36
CA MET A 22 -20.95 9.94 43.43
C MET A 22 -20.80 8.58 44.11
N GLY A 23 -20.93 8.58 45.44
CA GLY A 23 -20.67 7.45 46.34
C GLY A 23 -21.48 6.17 46.05
N SER A 24 -20.85 5.03 46.36
CA SER A 24 -21.33 3.68 46.05
C SER A 24 -22.67 3.30 46.69
N GLN A 25 -23.61 2.78 45.89
CA GLN A 25 -24.84 2.13 46.32
C GLN A 25 -24.55 0.68 46.81
N LYS A 26 -25.01 0.32 48.02
CA LYS A 26 -25.15 -1.09 48.44
C LYS A 26 -26.63 -1.44 48.64
N LYS A 27 -27.06 -2.55 48.02
CA LYS A 27 -28.39 -3.15 48.12
C LYS A 27 -28.71 -3.58 49.56
N VAL A 28 -29.79 -3.06 50.15
CA VAL A 28 -30.31 -3.53 51.45
C VAL A 28 -31.51 -4.45 51.23
N GLN A 29 -31.38 -5.71 51.64
CA GLN A 29 -32.48 -6.66 51.78
C GLN A 29 -33.24 -6.39 53.09
N ARG A 30 -34.57 -6.20 52.98
CA ARG A 30 -35.48 -6.05 54.12
C ARG A 30 -35.58 -7.32 54.96
N ARG A 31 -35.45 -7.21 56.29
CA ARG A 31 -36.11 -8.10 57.27
C ARG A 31 -36.70 -7.30 58.43
N MET A 32 -37.87 -7.73 58.87
CA MET A 32 -38.79 -7.06 59.80
C MET A 32 -38.48 -7.31 61.28
N ALA A 33 -38.69 -6.26 62.08
CA ALA A 33 -39.32 -6.17 63.41
C ALA A 33 -38.88 -7.09 64.58
N GLN A 34 -38.51 -6.52 65.73
CA GLN A 34 -39.35 -6.37 66.95
C GLN A 34 -38.54 -5.82 68.15
N ALA A 35 -39.25 -5.36 69.18
CA ALA A 35 -38.91 -4.31 70.16
C ALA A 35 -38.44 -4.77 71.56
N SER A 36 -38.05 -3.77 72.39
CA SER A 36 -37.96 -3.70 73.88
C SER A 36 -36.74 -4.38 74.55
N SER A 37 -36.13 -3.97 75.68
CA SER A 37 -36.14 -2.79 76.59
C SER A 37 -35.12 -3.03 77.74
N ASN A 38 -34.41 -1.99 78.24
CA ASN A 38 -33.72 -1.82 79.56
C ASN A 38 -32.52 -2.77 79.90
N THR A 39 -31.42 -2.47 80.63
CA THR A 39 -30.99 -1.43 81.61
C THR A 39 -29.45 -1.53 81.85
N GLU A 40 -28.83 -0.41 82.28
CA GLU A 40 -27.64 -0.21 83.19
C GLU A 40 -26.16 -0.60 82.84
N LEU A 41 -25.34 0.47 82.75
CA LEU A 41 -24.00 0.78 83.33
C LEU A 41 -22.94 -0.32 83.57
N ASP A 42 -21.73 -0.21 82.98
CA ASP A 42 -20.48 0.33 83.61
C ASP A 42 -19.19 0.06 82.78
N PHE A 43 -18.23 0.99 82.93
CA PHE A 43 -16.77 1.02 82.74
C PHE A 43 -16.00 0.14 81.74
N GLY A 44 -15.23 0.85 80.87
CA GLY A 44 -13.77 0.67 80.76
C GLY A 44 -13.22 -0.19 79.61
N GLY A 45 -12.40 0.43 78.75
CA GLY A 45 -11.39 -0.29 77.96
C GLY A 45 -11.23 0.18 76.52
N ALA A 46 -10.10 0.81 76.23
CA ALA A 46 -9.69 1.26 74.91
C ALA A 46 -9.54 0.12 73.89
N THR A 47 -9.90 0.37 72.62
CA THR A 47 -9.14 0.03 71.40
C THR A 47 -9.92 0.52 70.18
N GLY A 48 -9.21 1.07 69.20
CA GLY A 48 -9.76 1.95 68.17
C GLY A 48 -10.58 1.29 67.06
N SER A 49 -11.33 2.14 66.37
CA SER A 49 -11.57 2.10 64.93
C SER A 49 -12.18 3.44 64.53
N ASP A 50 -11.62 4.04 63.50
CA ASP A 50 -11.98 5.36 63.00
C ASP A 50 -13.47 5.42 62.60
N ILE A 51 -14.06 6.55 62.97
CA ILE A 51 -15.47 6.89 62.85
C ILE A 51 -15.78 7.17 61.38
N ASP A 52 -16.39 6.20 60.69
CA ASP A 52 -17.15 6.49 59.47
C ASP A 52 -18.45 7.17 59.90
N GLN A 53 -18.55 8.48 59.61
CA GLN A 53 -19.78 9.23 59.78
C GLN A 53 -20.84 8.63 58.85
N GLU A 54 -21.91 8.07 59.42
CA GLU A 54 -23.11 7.66 58.68
C GLU A 54 -23.71 8.90 57.99
N GLU A 55 -23.49 9.03 56.67
CA GLU A 55 -24.31 9.91 55.84
C GLU A 55 -25.72 9.32 55.77
N VAL A 56 -26.61 9.93 56.54
CA VAL A 56 -28.05 9.69 56.50
C VAL A 56 -28.59 10.13 55.14
N VAL A 57 -28.85 9.18 54.24
CA VAL A 57 -29.58 9.46 52.99
C VAL A 57 -31.06 9.62 53.33
N ASP A 58 -31.60 10.81 53.04
CA ASP A 58 -32.99 11.20 53.29
C ASP A 58 -33.99 10.28 52.57
N GLU A 59 -34.93 9.69 53.29
CA GLU A 59 -36.02 8.83 52.75
C GLU A 59 -36.94 9.56 51.76
N ARG A 60 -36.82 10.88 51.60
CA ARG A 60 -37.54 11.68 50.60
C ARG A 60 -36.78 11.85 49.28
N ALA A 61 -35.53 11.42 49.18
CA ALA A 61 -34.72 11.54 47.97
C ALA A 61 -35.14 10.48 46.95
N VAL A 62 -35.95 10.88 45.97
CA VAL A 62 -36.26 10.05 44.80
C VAL A 62 -35.04 10.04 43.88
N GLN A 63 -34.44 8.87 43.64
CA GLN A 63 -33.47 8.69 42.55
C GLN A 63 -34.23 8.58 41.23
N ASP A 64 -34.47 9.71 40.58
CA ASP A 64 -35.21 9.82 39.30
C ASP A 64 -34.43 9.32 38.07
N VAL A 65 -33.23 8.75 38.25
CA VAL A 65 -32.32 8.44 37.13
C VAL A 65 -31.85 7.00 37.18
N GLU A 66 -32.24 6.22 36.18
CA GLU A 66 -32.00 4.76 36.08
C GLU A 66 -30.51 4.41 35.88
N SER A 67 -29.68 5.35 35.38
CA SER A 67 -28.21 5.32 35.41
C SER A 67 -27.57 6.69 35.08
N LEU A 68 -26.42 7.00 35.70
CA LEU A 68 -25.65 8.24 35.43
C LEU A 68 -25.19 8.34 33.96
N SER A 69 -24.88 7.19 33.35
CA SER A 69 -24.51 7.08 31.93
C SER A 69 -25.64 7.50 30.99
N SER A 70 -26.90 7.16 31.30
CA SER A 70 -28.06 7.58 30.49
C SER A 70 -28.26 9.09 30.56
N LEU A 71 -28.16 9.67 31.77
CA LEU A 71 -28.32 11.11 31.96
C LEU A 71 -27.24 11.92 31.25
N ILE A 72 -25.98 11.47 31.31
CA ILE A 72 -24.89 12.14 30.58
C ILE A 72 -25.16 12.11 29.08
N GLN A 73 -25.63 10.99 28.54
CA GLN A 73 -25.96 10.88 27.13
C GLN A 73 -27.13 11.80 26.74
N GLU A 74 -28.18 11.86 27.55
CA GLU A 74 -29.32 12.78 27.34
C GLU A 74 -28.91 14.26 27.38
N ILE A 75 -28.01 14.65 28.30
CA ILE A 75 -27.50 16.02 28.39
C ILE A 75 -26.68 16.38 27.15
N LEU A 76 -25.82 15.48 26.68
CA LEU A 76 -25.01 15.68 25.48
C LEU A 76 -25.88 15.79 24.23
N ASP A 77 -26.88 14.91 24.09
CA ASP A 77 -27.84 14.94 22.98
C ASP A 77 -28.65 16.25 22.99
N PHE A 78 -29.07 16.71 24.17
CA PHE A 78 -29.77 17.99 24.32
C PHE A 78 -28.89 19.18 23.96
N ASP A 79 -27.64 19.23 24.47
CA ASP A 79 -26.69 20.30 24.15
C ASP A 79 -26.40 20.34 22.64
N GLN A 80 -26.14 19.18 22.01
CA GLN A 80 -25.95 19.10 20.57
C GLN A 80 -27.18 19.59 19.79
N ALA A 81 -28.38 19.20 20.21
CA ALA A 81 -29.61 19.67 19.60
C ALA A 81 -29.80 21.19 19.73
N GLN A 82 -29.45 21.78 20.88
CA GLN A 82 -29.50 23.23 21.09
C GLN A 82 -28.46 23.97 20.25
N GLN A 83 -27.24 23.44 20.15
CA GLN A 83 -26.20 23.99 19.28
C GLN A 83 -26.62 23.98 17.81
N ILE A 84 -27.23 22.88 17.32
CA ILE A 84 -27.78 22.79 15.97
C ILE A 84 -28.89 23.83 15.75
N LYS A 85 -29.81 24.01 16.71
CA LYS A 85 -30.86 25.03 16.63
C LYS A 85 -30.29 26.44 16.56
N CYS A 86 -29.29 26.73 17.39
CA CYS A 86 -28.60 28.02 17.40
C CYS A 86 -27.83 28.25 16.09
N PHE A 87 -27.22 27.21 15.53
CA PHE A 87 -26.55 27.26 14.23
C PHE A 87 -27.56 27.54 13.12
N ASN A 88 -28.66 26.78 13.06
CA ASN A 88 -29.68 26.91 12.02
C ASN A 88 -30.33 28.29 11.98
N SER A 89 -30.36 29.00 13.11
CA SER A 89 -30.94 30.34 13.24
C SER A 89 -29.97 31.47 12.87
N LYS A 90 -28.68 31.18 12.71
CA LYS A 90 -27.64 32.16 12.35
C LYS A 90 -27.44 32.22 10.84
N LEU A 91 -27.02 33.38 10.36
CA LEU A 91 -26.60 33.58 8.97
C LEU A 91 -25.10 33.35 8.83
N PHE A 92 -24.70 32.63 7.79
CA PHE A 92 -23.32 32.35 7.45
C PHE A 92 -23.05 32.71 5.99
N LEU A 93 -21.88 33.31 5.75
CA LEU A 93 -21.39 33.58 4.41
C LEU A 93 -20.65 32.36 3.87
N CYS A 94 -21.06 31.86 2.71
CA CYS A 94 -20.34 30.77 2.06
C CYS A 94 -19.18 31.33 1.21
N ASN A 95 -17.94 30.90 1.47
CA ASN A 95 -16.76 31.35 0.74
C ASN A 95 -16.62 30.79 -0.70
N ILE A 96 -17.55 29.93 -1.14
CA ILE A 96 -17.55 29.37 -2.51
C ILE A 96 -18.45 30.21 -3.42
N CYS A 97 -19.69 30.49 -2.98
CA CYS A 97 -20.66 31.27 -3.76
C CYS A 97 -20.82 32.72 -3.30
N PHE A 98 -20.15 33.11 -2.22
CA PHE A 98 -20.20 34.44 -1.59
C PHE A 98 -21.63 34.92 -1.25
N CYS A 99 -22.54 33.99 -1.00
CA CYS A 99 -23.92 34.28 -0.60
C CYS A 99 -24.12 34.01 0.90
N GLU A 100 -24.90 34.87 1.56
CA GLU A 100 -25.36 34.67 2.93
C GLU A 100 -26.52 33.67 2.95
N LYS A 101 -26.38 32.65 3.79
CA LYS A 101 -27.33 31.54 3.90
C LYS A 101 -27.63 31.26 5.37
N LEU A 102 -28.85 30.82 5.65
CA LEU A 102 -29.23 30.34 6.98
C LEU A 102 -28.43 29.09 7.32
N GLY A 103 -28.10 28.89 8.60
CA GLY A 103 -27.39 27.69 9.05
C GLY A 103 -28.09 26.39 8.65
N SER A 104 -29.42 26.40 8.49
CA SER A 104 -30.18 25.25 7.98
C SER A 104 -29.80 24.82 6.55
N GLU A 105 -29.35 25.78 5.72
CA GLU A 105 -28.86 25.55 4.35
C GLU A 105 -27.33 25.40 4.28
N CYS A 106 -26.65 25.39 5.44
CA CYS A 106 -25.20 25.29 5.54
C CYS A 106 -24.79 24.00 6.27
N MET A 107 -23.55 23.59 6.03
CA MET A 107 -22.88 22.52 6.77
C MET A 107 -21.55 23.04 7.27
N TYR A 108 -21.06 22.46 8.37
CA TYR A 108 -19.75 22.77 8.90
C TYR A 108 -18.94 21.49 9.15
N PHE A 109 -17.63 21.59 9.00
CA PHE A 109 -16.70 20.51 9.33
C PHE A 109 -16.42 20.52 10.84
N LEU A 110 -16.50 19.37 11.52
CA LEU A 110 -16.31 19.33 12.98
C LEU A 110 -14.88 19.70 13.40
N GLU A 111 -13.89 19.32 12.59
CA GLU A 111 -12.47 19.51 12.91
C GLU A 111 -12.00 20.97 12.72
N CYS A 112 -12.47 21.64 11.66
CA CYS A 112 -12.01 22.99 11.30
C CYS A 112 -13.07 24.09 11.46
N ARG A 113 -14.33 23.73 11.72
CA ARG A 113 -15.49 24.64 11.87
C ARG A 113 -15.77 25.57 10.66
N HIS A 114 -15.16 25.33 9.50
CA HIS A 114 -15.48 26.07 8.28
C HIS A 114 -16.90 25.75 7.82
N VAL A 115 -17.65 26.79 7.42
CA VAL A 115 -19.06 26.71 7.06
C VAL A 115 -19.24 26.96 5.55
N TYR A 116 -19.99 26.09 4.89
CA TYR A 116 -20.31 26.24 3.47
C TYR A 116 -21.76 25.90 3.19
N CYS A 117 -22.29 26.44 2.09
CA CYS A 117 -23.65 26.17 1.65
C CYS A 117 -23.79 24.71 1.18
N LYS A 118 -24.91 24.04 1.48
CA LYS A 118 -25.17 22.64 1.10
C LYS A 118 -25.07 22.43 -0.41
N ALA A 119 -25.59 23.35 -1.21
CA ALA A 119 -25.50 23.28 -2.68
C ALA A 119 -24.04 23.30 -3.18
N CYS A 120 -23.24 24.21 -2.63
CA CYS A 120 -21.83 24.39 -2.97
C CYS A 120 -21.01 23.13 -2.63
N LEU A 121 -21.26 22.56 -1.45
CA LEU A 121 -20.59 21.33 -1.02
C LEU A 121 -21.05 20.11 -1.80
N LYS A 122 -22.34 20.05 -2.18
CA LYS A 122 -22.85 19.00 -3.06
C LYS A 122 -22.08 19.00 -4.37
N ASP A 123 -22.03 20.12 -5.08
CA ASP A 123 -21.32 20.23 -6.36
C ASP A 123 -19.84 19.87 -6.21
N TYR A 124 -19.20 20.37 -5.13
CA TYR A 124 -17.81 20.05 -4.82
C TYR A 124 -17.58 18.54 -4.62
N PHE A 125 -18.41 17.88 -3.81
CA PHE A 125 -18.30 16.44 -3.58
C PHE A 125 -18.60 15.63 -4.83
N GLU A 126 -19.60 16.01 -5.63
CA GLU A 126 -19.92 15.32 -6.88
C GLU A 126 -18.77 15.36 -7.88
N ILE A 127 -18.09 16.51 -8.01
CA ILE A 127 -16.92 16.67 -8.88
C ILE A 127 -15.76 15.81 -8.36
N GLN A 128 -15.43 15.89 -7.07
CA GLN A 128 -14.33 15.12 -6.49
C GLN A 128 -14.53 13.59 -6.59
N ILE A 129 -15.77 13.13 -6.37
CA ILE A 129 -16.13 11.71 -6.54
C ILE A 129 -16.03 11.28 -8.01
N ARG A 130 -16.41 12.16 -8.95
CA ARG A 130 -16.34 11.90 -10.39
C ARG A 130 -14.90 11.82 -10.89
N ASP A 131 -14.04 12.71 -10.41
CA ASP A 131 -12.63 12.81 -10.79
C ASP A 131 -11.76 11.71 -10.15
N GLY A 132 -12.32 10.95 -9.19
CA GLY A 132 -11.64 9.80 -8.58
C GLY A 132 -10.62 10.18 -7.51
N GLN A 133 -10.55 11.46 -7.14
CA GLN A 133 -9.69 11.96 -6.07
C GLN A 133 -10.38 11.78 -4.71
N VAL A 134 -10.62 10.53 -4.33
CA VAL A 134 -11.46 10.20 -3.16
C VAL A 134 -10.64 9.97 -1.89
N GLN A 135 -9.31 10.16 -1.95
CA GLN A 135 -8.43 9.81 -0.83
C GLN A 135 -8.80 10.55 0.46
N CYS A 136 -9.39 11.74 0.38
CA CYS A 136 -10.11 12.41 1.45
C CYS A 136 -10.92 13.54 0.81
N LEU A 137 -12.25 13.58 0.98
CA LEU A 137 -13.04 14.76 0.61
C LEU A 137 -12.68 15.90 1.57
N ASN A 138 -11.64 16.65 1.22
CA ASN A 138 -11.07 17.66 2.08
C ASN A 138 -11.96 18.90 2.18
N CYS A 139 -11.75 19.68 3.24
CA CYS A 139 -12.33 21.00 3.33
C CYS A 139 -11.86 21.88 2.15
N PRO A 140 -12.77 22.64 1.51
CA PRO A 140 -12.43 23.55 0.41
C PRO A 140 -11.44 24.66 0.79
N GLU A 141 -11.27 24.93 2.09
CA GLU A 141 -10.32 25.93 2.59
C GLU A 141 -8.85 25.55 2.28
N PRO A 142 -8.06 26.44 1.66
CA PRO A 142 -6.66 26.17 1.36
C PRO A 142 -5.86 25.88 2.64
N LYS A 143 -5.02 24.84 2.59
CA LYS A 143 -4.16 24.38 3.70
C LYS A 143 -4.91 23.77 4.90
N CYS A 144 -6.20 23.48 4.78
CA CYS A 144 -6.93 22.77 5.81
C CYS A 144 -6.86 21.25 5.58
N PRO A 145 -6.32 20.45 6.53
CA PRO A 145 -6.23 18.99 6.39
C PRO A 145 -7.51 18.25 6.80
N SER A 146 -8.57 18.97 7.19
CA SER A 146 -9.79 18.35 7.69
C SER A 146 -10.55 17.63 6.59
N VAL A 147 -11.11 16.48 6.92
CA VAL A 147 -11.82 15.60 5.98
C VAL A 147 -13.32 15.59 6.29
N ALA A 148 -14.15 15.52 5.26
CA ALA A 148 -15.59 15.33 5.41
C ALA A 148 -15.89 13.94 5.98
N THR A 149 -16.77 13.87 6.96
CA THR A 149 -17.22 12.58 7.49
C THR A 149 -18.13 11.87 6.48
N PRO A 150 -18.13 10.52 6.40
CA PRO A 150 -19.01 9.78 5.48
C PRO A 150 -20.50 10.12 5.65
N GLY A 151 -20.93 10.45 6.89
CA GLY A 151 -22.29 10.89 7.17
C GLY A 151 -22.67 12.20 6.48
N GLN A 152 -21.75 13.17 6.46
CA GLN A 152 -21.95 14.46 5.77
C GLN A 152 -22.04 14.29 4.26
N VAL A 153 -21.24 13.38 3.70
CA VAL A 153 -21.28 13.07 2.27
C VAL A 153 -22.60 12.40 1.91
N LYS A 154 -23.07 11.46 2.74
CA LYS A 154 -24.37 10.77 2.56
C LYS A 154 -25.57 11.72 2.60
N GLU A 155 -25.50 12.79 3.39
CA GLU A 155 -26.58 13.78 3.47
C GLU A 155 -26.69 14.63 2.19
N LEU A 156 -25.56 14.94 1.54
CA LEU A 156 -25.52 15.86 0.40
C LEU A 156 -25.60 15.19 -0.97
N VAL A 157 -25.07 13.97 -1.09
CA VAL A 157 -24.86 13.28 -2.36
C VAL A 157 -25.91 12.19 -2.58
N GLU A 158 -26.31 11.99 -3.83
CA GLU A 158 -27.26 10.94 -4.21
C GLU A 158 -26.72 9.53 -3.92
N ALA A 159 -27.63 8.56 -3.72
CA ALA A 159 -27.27 7.20 -3.30
C ALA A 159 -26.28 6.50 -4.25
N GLU A 160 -26.37 6.74 -5.55
CA GLU A 160 -25.47 6.15 -6.55
C GLU A 160 -24.04 6.69 -6.43
N LEU A 161 -23.89 8.00 -6.30
CA LEU A 161 -22.59 8.65 -6.13
C LEU A 161 -21.99 8.33 -4.75
N PHE A 162 -22.83 8.21 -3.71
CA PHE A 162 -22.39 7.75 -2.40
C PHE A 162 -21.88 6.30 -2.44
N ALA A 163 -22.54 5.39 -3.16
CA ALA A 163 -22.06 4.02 -3.33
C ALA A 163 -20.71 3.96 -4.07
N ARG A 164 -20.50 4.88 -5.03
CA ARG A 164 -19.20 5.03 -5.70
C ARG A 164 -18.13 5.57 -4.75
N TYR A 165 -18.46 6.58 -3.94
CA TYR A 165 -17.58 7.11 -2.90
C TYR A 165 -17.16 6.01 -1.91
N ASP A 166 -18.12 5.24 -1.40
CA ASP A 166 -17.89 4.15 -0.44
C ASP A 166 -16.96 3.07 -1.02
N ARG A 167 -17.18 2.69 -2.28
CA ARG A 167 -16.29 1.74 -2.99
C ARG A 167 -14.87 2.28 -3.13
N LEU A 168 -14.71 3.55 -3.49
CA LEU A 168 -13.40 4.17 -3.68
C LEU A 168 -12.67 4.36 -2.34
N LEU A 169 -13.40 4.70 -1.28
CA LEU A 169 -12.87 4.78 0.07
C LEU A 169 -12.39 3.39 0.56
N LEU A 170 -13.21 2.35 0.34
CA LEU A 170 -12.84 0.98 0.66
C LEU A 170 -11.59 0.54 -0.13
N GLN A 171 -11.59 0.77 -1.45
CA GLN A 171 -10.46 0.40 -2.31
C GLN A 171 -9.18 1.11 -1.87
N SER A 172 -9.23 2.42 -1.62
CA SER A 172 -8.06 3.17 -1.14
C SER A 172 -7.58 2.67 0.22
N THR A 173 -8.49 2.27 1.11
CA THR A 173 -8.13 1.71 2.42
C THR A 173 -7.44 0.37 2.27
N LEU A 174 -7.94 -0.48 1.37
CA LEU A 174 -7.35 -1.79 1.07
C LEU A 174 -6.00 -1.67 0.35
N ASP A 175 -5.83 -0.68 -0.52
CA ASP A 175 -4.56 -0.41 -1.21
C ASP A 175 -3.43 0.01 -0.25
N LEU A 176 -3.77 0.59 0.90
CA LEU A 176 -2.82 0.95 1.96
C LEU A 176 -2.37 -0.27 2.78
N MET A 177 -3.12 -1.38 2.72
CA MET A 177 -2.85 -2.59 3.47
C MET A 177 -1.89 -3.51 2.69
N ALA A 178 -0.73 -3.82 3.29
CA ALA A 178 0.32 -4.62 2.64
C ALA A 178 -0.04 -6.11 2.47
N ASP A 179 -1.02 -6.60 3.22
CA ASP A 179 -1.53 -7.97 3.25
C ASP A 179 -2.71 -8.19 2.27
N VAL A 180 -3.16 -7.16 1.56
CA VAL A 180 -4.25 -7.26 0.60
C VAL A 180 -3.72 -7.31 -0.83
N VAL A 181 -4.12 -8.33 -1.58
CA VAL A 181 -3.79 -8.49 -2.99
C VAL A 181 -5.04 -8.72 -3.81
N TYR A 182 -5.15 -8.06 -4.96
CA TYR A 182 -6.31 -8.22 -5.85
C TYR A 182 -6.20 -9.47 -6.71
N CYS A 183 -7.34 -10.12 -6.92
CA CYS A 183 -7.45 -11.22 -7.86
C CYS A 183 -7.03 -10.76 -9.27
N PRO A 184 -6.08 -11.44 -9.93
CA PRO A 184 -5.56 -11.02 -11.23
C PRO A 184 -6.52 -11.26 -12.40
N ARG A 185 -7.65 -11.96 -12.18
CA ARG A 185 -8.67 -12.13 -13.22
C ARG A 185 -9.34 -10.79 -13.51
N PRO A 186 -9.31 -10.31 -14.78
CA PRO A 186 -9.91 -9.03 -15.15
C PRO A 186 -11.41 -8.93 -14.80
N SER A 187 -12.12 -10.05 -14.83
CA SER A 187 -13.55 -10.14 -14.51
C SER A 187 -13.86 -10.20 -13.01
N CYS A 188 -12.86 -10.37 -12.15
CA CYS A 188 -13.06 -10.61 -10.72
C CYS A 188 -12.52 -9.47 -9.86
N GLN A 189 -11.21 -9.21 -9.91
CA GLN A 189 -10.53 -8.12 -9.17
C GLN A 189 -10.93 -7.98 -7.69
N LEU A 190 -11.39 -9.05 -7.05
CA LEU A 190 -11.78 -9.03 -5.65
C LEU A 190 -10.51 -8.95 -4.76
N PRO A 191 -10.50 -8.14 -3.69
CA PRO A 191 -9.42 -8.14 -2.72
C PRO A 191 -9.36 -9.48 -1.98
N VAL A 192 -8.15 -10.03 -1.86
CA VAL A 192 -7.85 -11.28 -1.17
C VAL A 192 -6.82 -10.99 -0.09
N MET A 193 -7.11 -11.40 1.14
CA MET A 193 -6.15 -11.33 2.23
C MET A 193 -5.12 -12.45 2.07
N GLN A 194 -3.85 -12.09 2.13
CA GLN A 194 -2.72 -13.01 2.01
C GLN A 194 -2.18 -13.34 3.40
N GLU A 195 -1.93 -14.62 3.67
CA GLU A 195 -1.28 -15.02 4.92
C GLU A 195 0.19 -14.59 4.92
N PRO A 196 0.71 -14.04 6.04
CA PRO A 196 2.10 -13.61 6.15
C PRO A 196 3.03 -14.81 5.94
N GLY A 197 3.92 -14.72 4.95
CA GLY A 197 4.89 -15.76 4.60
C GLY A 197 4.41 -16.79 3.56
N SER A 198 3.13 -16.78 3.18
CA SER A 198 2.63 -17.57 2.05
C SER A 198 2.63 -16.73 0.79
N THR A 199 3.06 -17.29 -0.36
CA THR A 199 2.94 -16.63 -1.67
C THR A 199 1.64 -16.98 -2.40
N MET A 200 0.76 -17.75 -1.76
CA MET A 200 -0.50 -18.22 -2.33
C MET A 200 -1.66 -17.32 -1.91
N GLY A 201 -2.40 -16.80 -2.89
CA GLY A 201 -3.70 -16.16 -2.69
C GLY A 201 -4.79 -17.00 -3.34
N ILE A 202 -5.88 -17.27 -2.60
CA ILE A 202 -7.07 -17.96 -3.14
C ILE A 202 -8.22 -16.98 -3.13
N CYS A 203 -8.77 -16.68 -4.31
CA CYS A 203 -9.90 -15.78 -4.43
C CYS A 203 -11.22 -16.48 -4.06
N SER A 204 -11.95 -15.97 -3.07
CA SER A 204 -13.19 -16.57 -2.57
C SER A 204 -14.37 -16.56 -3.56
N SER A 205 -14.35 -15.70 -4.58
CA SER A 205 -15.44 -15.59 -5.57
C SER A 205 -15.21 -16.49 -6.79
N CYS A 206 -13.99 -16.52 -7.33
CA CYS A 206 -13.66 -17.28 -8.53
C CYS A 206 -12.82 -18.55 -8.28
N ASN A 207 -12.50 -18.84 -7.01
CA ASN A 207 -11.65 -19.96 -6.57
C ASN A 207 -10.30 -20.05 -7.30
N PHE A 208 -9.81 -18.92 -7.83
CA PHE A 208 -8.54 -18.88 -8.51
C PHE A 208 -7.41 -18.80 -7.51
N ALA A 209 -6.58 -19.85 -7.47
CA ALA A 209 -5.33 -19.88 -6.73
C ALA A 209 -4.22 -19.24 -7.56
N PHE A 210 -3.70 -18.11 -7.08
CA PHE A 210 -2.66 -17.34 -7.76
C PHE A 210 -1.47 -17.08 -6.83
N CYS A 211 -0.33 -16.81 -7.47
CA CYS A 211 0.87 -16.37 -6.78
C CYS A 211 0.79 -14.85 -6.58
N SER A 212 0.93 -14.37 -5.34
CA SER A 212 0.89 -12.93 -5.01
C SER A 212 2.03 -12.14 -5.68
N LEU A 213 3.14 -12.80 -5.99
CA LEU A 213 4.34 -12.17 -6.55
C LEU A 213 4.24 -11.95 -8.06
N CYS A 214 3.85 -12.98 -8.81
CA CYS A 214 3.78 -12.94 -10.28
C CYS A 214 2.36 -12.75 -10.83
N ARG A 215 1.33 -12.82 -9.98
CA ARG A 215 -0.10 -12.70 -10.35
C ARG A 215 -0.58 -13.73 -11.37
N LEU A 216 0.15 -14.84 -11.51
CA LEU A 216 -0.20 -16.00 -12.34
C LEU A 216 -0.70 -17.16 -11.48
N THR A 217 -1.07 -18.28 -12.11
CA THR A 217 -1.44 -19.53 -11.42
C THR A 217 -0.39 -19.91 -10.39
N TYR A 218 -0.84 -20.28 -9.18
CA TYR A 218 0.06 -20.71 -8.13
C TYR A 218 0.90 -21.92 -8.58
N HIS A 219 2.20 -21.85 -8.33
CA HIS A 219 3.19 -22.77 -8.89
C HIS A 219 4.08 -23.41 -7.80
N GLY A 220 3.68 -23.30 -6.53
CA GLY A 220 4.36 -23.92 -5.40
C GLY A 220 5.83 -23.47 -5.25
N VAL A 221 6.72 -24.45 -5.20
CA VAL A 221 8.19 -24.26 -5.10
C VAL A 221 8.87 -23.94 -6.43
N SER A 222 8.18 -24.07 -7.55
CA SER A 222 8.79 -23.69 -8.84
C SER A 222 8.93 -22.16 -8.92
N PRO A 223 9.98 -21.63 -9.58
CA PRO A 223 10.15 -20.19 -9.72
C PRO A 223 9.00 -19.57 -10.54
N CYS A 224 8.70 -18.30 -10.27
CA CYS A 224 7.74 -17.54 -11.06
C CYS A 224 8.14 -17.54 -12.54
N LYS A 225 7.20 -17.86 -13.44
CA LYS A 225 7.41 -17.73 -14.89
C LYS A 225 7.38 -16.25 -15.27
N VAL A 226 8.55 -15.64 -15.40
CA VAL A 226 8.71 -14.25 -15.84
C VAL A 226 8.85 -14.24 -17.37
N THR A 227 8.13 -13.33 -18.04
CA THR A 227 8.25 -13.12 -19.50
C THR A 227 9.57 -12.44 -19.83
N ALA A 228 10.08 -12.62 -21.06
CA ALA A 228 11.38 -12.08 -21.49
C ALA A 228 11.50 -10.56 -21.29
N GLU A 229 10.42 -9.80 -21.52
CA GLU A 229 10.37 -8.34 -21.28
C GLU A 229 10.55 -8.00 -19.80
N LYS A 230 9.82 -8.71 -18.93
CA LYS A 230 9.90 -8.50 -17.47
C LYS A 230 11.25 -8.93 -16.89
N LEU A 231 12.00 -9.82 -17.56
CA LEU A 231 13.37 -10.17 -17.16
C LEU A 231 14.34 -9.01 -17.42
N ILE A 232 14.13 -8.23 -18.50
CA ILE A 232 14.92 -7.04 -18.80
C ILE A 232 14.65 -5.95 -17.76
N ASP A 233 13.38 -5.71 -17.45
CA ASP A 233 12.99 -4.75 -16.40
C ASP A 233 13.55 -5.16 -15.05
N LEU A 234 13.45 -6.45 -14.70
CA LEU A 234 14.00 -7.00 -13.47
C LEU A 234 15.52 -6.83 -13.37
N ARG A 235 16.28 -6.97 -14.48
CA ARG A 235 17.72 -6.67 -14.50
C ARG A 235 17.96 -5.20 -14.19
N ASN A 236 17.29 -4.31 -14.91
CA ASN A 236 17.51 -2.88 -14.80
C ASN A 236 17.23 -2.42 -13.36
N GLU A 237 16.14 -2.93 -12.79
CA GLU A 237 15.79 -2.72 -11.38
C GLU A 237 16.86 -3.30 -10.44
N TYR A 238 17.34 -4.52 -10.69
CA TYR A 238 18.36 -5.17 -9.85
C TYR A 238 19.75 -4.48 -9.90
N LEU A 239 20.16 -3.97 -11.06
CA LEU A 239 21.42 -3.25 -11.23
C LEU A 239 21.38 -1.86 -10.59
N GLN A 240 20.22 -1.21 -10.61
CA GLN A 240 20.01 0.12 -10.02
C GLN A 240 19.61 0.06 -8.54
N ALA A 241 19.23 -1.11 -8.03
CA ALA A 241 18.77 -1.30 -6.67
C ALA A 241 19.90 -1.23 -5.64
N ASP A 242 19.57 -0.67 -4.47
CA ASP A 242 20.39 -0.80 -3.26
C ASP A 242 20.41 -2.24 -2.73
N GLU A 243 21.37 -2.56 -1.86
CA GLU A 243 21.53 -3.91 -1.27
C GLU A 243 20.26 -4.44 -0.58
N ALA A 244 19.44 -3.57 0.01
CA ALA A 244 18.16 -3.95 0.61
C ALA A 244 17.15 -4.39 -0.46
N ASN A 245 17.06 -3.64 -1.57
CA ASN A 245 16.15 -3.94 -2.67
C ASN A 245 16.62 -5.17 -3.46
N LYS A 246 17.94 -5.37 -3.62
CA LYS A 246 18.49 -6.60 -4.20
C LYS A 246 18.07 -7.83 -3.40
N ARG A 247 18.20 -7.81 -2.06
CA ARG A 247 17.75 -8.91 -1.19
C ARG A 247 16.25 -9.16 -1.31
N PHE A 248 15.45 -8.10 -1.41
CA PHE A 248 14.01 -8.21 -1.63
C PHE A 248 13.69 -8.88 -2.98
N LEU A 249 14.35 -8.45 -4.06
CA LEU A 249 14.20 -9.04 -5.38
C LEU A 249 14.64 -10.52 -5.39
N GLU A 250 15.77 -10.86 -4.75
CA GLU A 250 16.25 -12.23 -4.60
C GLU A 250 15.27 -13.13 -3.85
N GLN A 251 14.62 -12.63 -2.80
CA GLN A 251 13.57 -13.35 -2.08
C GLN A 251 12.31 -13.53 -2.93
N ARG A 252 11.96 -12.52 -3.73
CA ARG A 252 10.74 -12.50 -4.55
C ARG A 252 10.82 -13.39 -5.78
N TYR A 253 11.91 -13.31 -6.54
CA TYR A 253 12.06 -14.02 -7.81
C TYR A 253 12.94 -15.27 -7.69
N GLY A 254 13.69 -15.38 -6.60
CA GLY A 254 14.70 -16.40 -6.41
C GLY A 254 16.01 -16.01 -7.08
N LYS A 255 17.12 -16.20 -6.36
CA LYS A 255 18.48 -15.87 -6.84
C LYS A 255 18.79 -16.43 -8.23
N ARG A 256 18.38 -17.67 -8.50
CA ARG A 256 18.61 -18.36 -9.78
C ARG A 256 17.93 -17.68 -10.97
N VAL A 257 16.75 -17.09 -10.77
CA VAL A 257 16.01 -16.42 -11.87
C VAL A 257 16.67 -15.10 -12.20
N ILE A 258 17.09 -14.35 -11.18
CA ILE A 258 17.82 -13.09 -11.35
C ILE A 258 19.17 -13.34 -12.03
N GLN A 259 19.92 -14.33 -11.53
CA GLN A 259 21.20 -14.71 -12.12
C GLN A 259 21.04 -15.13 -13.59
N LYS A 260 20.02 -15.95 -13.89
CA LYS A 260 19.69 -16.31 -15.27
C LYS A 260 19.35 -15.09 -16.14
N ALA A 261 18.62 -14.11 -15.60
CA ALA A 261 18.28 -12.88 -16.32
C ALA A 261 19.53 -12.04 -16.65
N LEU A 262 20.53 -12.03 -15.76
CA LEU A 262 21.82 -11.39 -15.98
C LEU A 262 22.62 -12.15 -17.05
N GLU A 263 22.77 -13.46 -16.89
CA GLU A 263 23.56 -14.34 -17.76
C GLU A 263 23.01 -14.42 -19.20
N GLU A 264 21.68 -14.55 -19.39
CA GLU A 264 21.08 -14.69 -20.73
C GLU A 264 21.32 -13.45 -21.61
N MET A 265 21.41 -12.26 -21.02
CA MET A 265 21.69 -11.03 -21.76
C MET A 265 23.18 -10.79 -21.97
N GLU A 266 24.02 -11.11 -20.99
CA GLU A 266 25.48 -11.10 -21.18
C GLU A 266 25.88 -12.05 -22.31
N SER A 267 25.28 -13.24 -22.38
CA SER A 267 25.47 -14.18 -23.48
C SER A 267 25.06 -13.59 -24.84
N LYS A 268 23.94 -12.87 -24.90
CA LYS A 268 23.46 -12.21 -26.13
C LYS A 268 24.36 -11.05 -26.55
N GLU A 269 24.70 -10.14 -25.64
CA GLU A 269 25.57 -9.00 -25.93
C GLU A 269 26.95 -9.47 -26.37
N TRP A 270 27.48 -10.53 -25.73
CA TRP A 270 28.75 -11.13 -26.14
C TRP A 270 28.66 -11.74 -27.54
N LEU A 271 27.57 -12.45 -27.86
CA LEU A 271 27.35 -13.05 -29.17
C LEU A 271 27.26 -11.99 -30.27
N GLU A 272 26.59 -10.87 -30.03
CA GLU A 272 26.48 -9.77 -31.00
C GLU A 272 27.81 -9.05 -31.27
N LYS A 273 28.65 -8.91 -30.23
CA LYS A 273 29.95 -8.22 -30.34
C LYS A 273 31.04 -9.10 -30.93
N ASN A 274 31.09 -10.39 -30.56
CA ASN A 274 32.20 -11.28 -30.90
C ASN A 274 31.90 -12.27 -32.03
N SER A 275 30.63 -12.39 -32.45
CA SER A 275 30.26 -13.34 -33.50
C SER A 275 29.54 -12.70 -34.68
N LYS A 276 29.65 -13.33 -35.84
CA LYS A 276 28.94 -12.96 -37.07
C LYS A 276 28.16 -14.17 -37.58
N SER A 277 26.93 -13.94 -38.03
CA SER A 277 26.04 -15.00 -38.49
C SER A 277 26.43 -15.51 -39.88
N CYS A 278 26.43 -16.83 -40.06
CA CYS A 278 26.69 -17.43 -41.36
C CYS A 278 25.63 -17.01 -42.41
N PRO A 279 26.02 -16.55 -43.60
CA PRO A 279 25.08 -16.11 -44.64
C PRO A 279 24.23 -17.24 -45.24
N CYS A 280 24.60 -18.50 -45.03
CA CYS A 280 23.87 -19.65 -45.57
C CYS A 280 22.87 -20.25 -44.57
N CYS A 281 23.24 -20.37 -43.29
CA CYS A 281 22.45 -21.10 -42.28
C CYS A 281 22.19 -20.32 -40.98
N GLY A 282 22.72 -19.11 -40.83
CA GLY A 282 22.50 -18.26 -39.65
C GLY A 282 23.25 -18.68 -38.39
N THR A 283 24.05 -19.75 -38.42
CA THR A 283 24.87 -20.15 -37.26
C THR A 283 25.86 -19.04 -36.90
N PRO A 284 25.93 -18.57 -35.63
CA PRO A 284 26.90 -17.57 -35.22
C PRO A 284 28.30 -18.18 -35.22
N ILE A 285 29.24 -17.51 -35.88
CA ILE A 285 30.64 -17.92 -36.00
C ILE A 285 31.50 -16.82 -35.40
N GLU A 286 32.45 -17.20 -34.55
CA GLU A 286 33.51 -16.32 -34.04
C GLU A 286 34.76 -16.44 -34.93
N LYS A 287 35.50 -15.35 -35.10
CA LYS A 287 36.80 -15.35 -35.77
C LYS A 287 37.90 -15.29 -34.70
N LEU A 288 38.61 -16.41 -34.52
CA LEU A 288 39.72 -16.50 -33.58
C LEU A 288 40.98 -15.85 -34.14
N ASP A 289 41.45 -16.31 -35.30
CA ASP A 289 42.62 -15.75 -35.98
C ASP A 289 42.66 -16.23 -37.46
N GLY A 290 43.48 -15.60 -38.29
CA GLY A 290 43.77 -16.03 -39.66
C GLY A 290 42.99 -15.26 -40.74
N CYS A 291 42.96 -15.84 -41.93
CA CYS A 291 42.45 -15.16 -43.13
C CYS A 291 40.93 -14.93 -43.10
N ASN A 292 40.46 -13.94 -43.86
CA ASN A 292 39.05 -13.58 -43.99
C ASN A 292 38.21 -14.60 -44.77
N LYS A 293 38.79 -15.72 -45.23
CA LYS A 293 38.07 -16.86 -45.81
C LYS A 293 37.65 -17.83 -44.69
N MET A 294 36.47 -17.61 -44.14
CA MET A 294 35.90 -18.42 -43.07
C MET A 294 35.20 -19.66 -43.60
N THR A 295 35.08 -20.67 -42.75
CA THR A 295 34.29 -21.90 -42.99
C THR A 295 33.25 -22.00 -41.89
N CYS A 296 31.97 -22.09 -42.26
CA CYS A 296 30.92 -22.26 -41.27
C CYS A 296 30.99 -23.66 -40.61
N THR A 297 30.94 -23.73 -39.29
CA THR A 297 30.95 -24.99 -38.53
C THR A 297 29.65 -25.78 -38.66
N GLY A 298 28.52 -25.12 -38.93
CA GLY A 298 27.21 -25.76 -39.09
C GLY A 298 26.97 -26.38 -40.47
N CYS A 299 27.18 -25.60 -41.54
CA CYS A 299 26.88 -26.02 -42.92
C CYS A 299 28.10 -26.25 -43.81
N MET A 300 29.32 -26.03 -43.29
CA MET A 300 30.59 -26.17 -44.03
C MET A 300 30.69 -25.27 -45.28
N GLN A 301 29.86 -24.23 -45.39
CA GLN A 301 29.93 -23.26 -46.48
C GLN A 301 31.11 -22.30 -46.26
N TYR A 302 31.89 -22.04 -47.31
CA TYR A 302 32.91 -21.01 -47.29
C TYR A 302 32.27 -19.64 -47.49
N PHE A 303 32.71 -18.66 -46.72
CA PHE A 303 32.23 -17.28 -46.82
C PHE A 303 33.32 -16.27 -46.48
N CYS A 304 33.15 -15.03 -46.91
CA CYS A 304 34.06 -13.93 -46.60
C CYS A 304 33.63 -13.23 -45.31
N TRP A 305 34.54 -13.07 -44.34
CA TRP A 305 34.27 -12.42 -43.05
C TRP A 305 34.02 -10.90 -43.14
N ILE A 306 34.49 -10.27 -44.22
CA ILE A 306 34.35 -8.82 -44.44
C ILE A 306 32.95 -8.52 -44.96
N CYS A 307 32.56 -9.15 -46.06
CA CYS A 307 31.31 -8.82 -46.78
C CYS A 307 30.16 -9.79 -46.51
N MET A 308 30.37 -10.84 -45.71
CA MET A 308 29.41 -11.93 -45.50
C MET A 308 28.94 -12.63 -46.79
N GLY A 309 29.72 -12.51 -47.87
CA GLY A 309 29.42 -13.16 -49.14
C GLY A 309 29.77 -14.65 -49.13
N SER A 310 28.89 -15.49 -49.69
CA SER A 310 29.17 -16.91 -49.90
C SER A 310 30.26 -17.10 -50.96
N LEU A 311 31.28 -17.90 -50.65
CA LEU A 311 32.40 -18.20 -51.52
C LEU A 311 32.21 -19.54 -52.24
N SER A 312 32.71 -19.63 -53.47
CA SER A 312 32.67 -20.89 -54.23
C SER A 312 33.54 -21.96 -53.58
N ARG A 313 33.10 -23.23 -53.59
CA ARG A 313 33.90 -24.36 -53.09
C ARG A 313 35.08 -24.70 -54.01
N ALA A 314 34.93 -24.47 -55.32
CA ALA A 314 35.97 -24.76 -56.31
C ALA A 314 37.15 -23.78 -56.21
N ASN A 315 36.88 -22.48 -56.04
CA ASN A 315 37.90 -21.44 -55.93
C ASN A 315 37.50 -20.38 -54.87
N PRO A 316 37.73 -20.67 -53.57
CA PRO A 316 37.33 -19.76 -52.50
C PRO A 316 38.09 -18.43 -52.49
N TYR A 317 39.35 -18.43 -52.95
CA TYR A 317 40.24 -17.26 -52.90
C TYR A 317 40.04 -16.26 -54.05
N LYS A 318 39.33 -16.64 -55.11
CA LYS A 318 39.07 -15.76 -56.27
C LYS A 318 38.43 -14.43 -55.84
N HIS A 319 37.57 -14.47 -54.83
CA HIS A 319 36.93 -13.27 -54.26
C HIS A 319 37.93 -12.22 -53.72
N PHE A 320 39.13 -12.63 -53.33
CA PHE A 320 40.17 -11.73 -52.82
C PHE A 320 41.19 -11.33 -53.90
N THR A 321 41.23 -12.04 -55.02
CA THR A 321 42.16 -11.77 -56.14
C THR A 321 41.49 -11.05 -57.31
N ASP A 322 40.16 -10.94 -57.31
CA ASP A 322 39.41 -10.26 -58.37
C ASP A 322 39.32 -8.74 -58.09
N PRO A 323 39.84 -7.86 -58.98
CA PRO A 323 39.74 -6.42 -58.83
C PRO A 323 38.30 -5.89 -58.80
N ALA A 324 37.33 -6.65 -59.32
CA ALA A 324 35.92 -6.29 -59.28
C ALA A 324 35.25 -6.58 -57.92
N SER A 325 35.93 -7.30 -57.02
CA SER A 325 35.38 -7.64 -55.71
C SER A 325 35.59 -6.52 -54.69
N PRO A 326 34.60 -6.24 -53.81
CA PRO A 326 34.76 -5.28 -52.72
C PRO A 326 35.82 -5.69 -51.68
N CYS A 327 36.31 -6.94 -51.74
CA CYS A 327 37.31 -7.49 -50.82
C CYS A 327 38.66 -7.80 -51.51
N PHE A 328 38.93 -7.19 -52.67
CA PHE A 328 40.20 -7.33 -53.39
C PHE A 328 41.41 -7.00 -52.50
N ASN A 329 42.41 -7.89 -52.47
CA ASN A 329 43.61 -7.82 -51.63
C ASN A 329 43.37 -7.73 -50.11
N ARG A 330 42.16 -8.07 -49.63
CA ARG A 330 41.81 -8.03 -48.20
C ARG A 330 41.76 -9.40 -47.53
N LEU A 331 42.48 -10.40 -48.05
CA LEU A 331 42.48 -11.74 -47.46
C LEU A 331 43.00 -11.77 -46.02
N PHE A 332 43.96 -10.91 -45.68
CA PHE A 332 44.56 -10.79 -44.34
C PHE A 332 44.38 -9.40 -43.71
N HIS A 333 43.47 -8.57 -44.25
CA HIS A 333 43.22 -7.25 -43.70
C HIS A 333 42.42 -7.36 -42.39
N ALA A 334 42.81 -6.61 -41.36
CA ALA A 334 42.24 -6.66 -39.99
C ALA A 334 42.36 -8.04 -39.31
N VAL A 335 43.50 -8.72 -39.51
CA VAL A 335 43.96 -9.74 -38.57
C VAL A 335 44.60 -8.99 -37.41
N ASP A 336 43.77 -8.49 -36.50
CA ASP A 336 44.24 -7.88 -35.26
C ASP A 336 44.95 -8.97 -34.45
N VAL A 337 46.28 -8.94 -34.46
CA VAL A 337 47.08 -9.57 -33.42
C VAL A 337 46.82 -8.71 -32.18
N ASN A 338 45.79 -9.04 -31.40
CA ASN A 338 45.70 -8.60 -30.01
C ASN A 338 46.84 -9.29 -29.26
N GLY A 339 48.05 -8.76 -29.43
CA GLY A 339 49.12 -8.95 -28.48
C GLY A 339 48.75 -8.10 -27.27
N ASP A 340 48.16 -8.74 -26.26
CA ASP A 340 48.22 -8.25 -24.89
C ASP A 340 49.71 -8.13 -24.55
N ILE A 341 50.29 -6.96 -24.79
CA ILE A 341 51.56 -6.55 -24.21
C ILE A 341 51.23 -6.26 -22.75
N TRP A 342 51.54 -7.21 -21.89
CA TRP A 342 51.67 -6.97 -20.46
C TRP A 342 52.87 -6.03 -20.30
N GLU A 343 52.62 -4.74 -20.12
CA GLU A 343 53.62 -3.81 -19.61
C GLU A 343 53.90 -4.20 -18.15
N ASP A 344 54.83 -5.14 -17.96
CA ASP A 344 55.45 -5.38 -16.66
C ASP A 344 56.27 -4.14 -16.30
N GLU A 345 55.86 -3.49 -15.20
CA GLU A 345 56.56 -2.40 -14.53
C GLU A 345 58.04 -2.80 -14.28
N ILE A 346 58.96 -2.09 -14.93
CA ILE A 346 60.35 -2.03 -14.49
C ILE A 346 60.43 -0.91 -13.45
N GLU A 347 60.37 -1.27 -12.17
CA GLU A 347 60.87 -0.42 -11.09
C GLU A 347 62.41 -0.48 -11.08
N ASP A 348 63.04 0.67 -11.34
CA ASP A 348 64.44 0.96 -11.04
C ASP A 348 64.62 1.41 -9.58
#